data_AF-A0A354DJ88-F1
#
_entry.id   AF-A0A354DJ88-F1
#
_cell.length_a   1.000
_cell.length_b   1.000
_cell.length_c   1.000
_cell.angle_alpha   90.00
_cell.angle_beta   90.00
_cell.angle_gamma   90.00
#
_symmetry.space_group_name_H-M   'P 1'
#
loop_
_entity.id
_entity.type
_entity.pdbx_description
1 polymer ?
#
loop_
_entity_poly.entity_id
_entity_poly.type
_entity_poly.pdbx_seq_one_letter_code
_entity_poly.pdbx_strand_id
1 'polypeptide(L)'
;MERRQGLEKGAVWSAMFLLGGYFTSLLVEYASLNFIVTPEGNWRIEHVSDVSIWISLFAMGTLVLSIIPAFFFIVSLHKIRKNQWTSKNDRVPLKGLLFYFALYQAGFGISSLVYFFLPYPLFQDGTVGSIIEGSLPQLLMLGSALYLFKGRLSELGFVTPQKWLWLVPFVVFFYFFNVTWLDELITFPLADWLHLEVDSWRESKISEEVLRAKNIGLFTGLLDVLIVGLLVPIAEETMFRGVVQTKLAQKYGHALGIILTSFLFAFIHIVLVLFAPIFVMSLMLGWLSYY
;
A
#
# COMPACT_ATOMS: atom_id res chain seq x y z
N MET A 1 -22.64 26.05 16.08
CA MET A 1 -22.14 25.64 14.75
C MET A 1 -20.66 25.98 14.58
N GLU A 2 -20.18 27.12 15.06
CA GLU A 2 -18.77 27.55 15.01
C GLU A 2 -17.77 26.57 15.63
N ARG A 3 -18.04 26.03 16.84
CA ARG A 3 -17.17 25.02 17.48
C ARG A 3 -16.97 23.77 16.63
N ARG A 4 -17.97 23.37 15.84
CA ARG A 4 -17.87 22.22 14.92
C ARG A 4 -17.05 22.56 13.68
N GLN A 5 -17.25 23.75 13.11
CA GLN A 5 -16.42 24.23 11.99
C GLN A 5 -14.95 24.36 12.39
N GLY A 6 -14.66 24.81 13.62
CA GLY A 6 -13.30 24.84 14.17
C GLY A 6 -12.68 23.44 14.28
N LEU A 7 -13.42 22.46 14.80
CA LEU A 7 -12.96 21.07 14.89
C LEU A 7 -12.71 20.44 13.51
N GLU A 8 -13.58 20.72 12.53
CA GLU A 8 -13.41 20.21 11.17
C GLU A 8 -12.18 20.83 10.49
N LYS A 9 -12.00 22.16 10.61
CA LYS A 9 -10.79 22.84 10.12
C LYS A 9 -9.52 22.27 10.75
N GLY A 10 -9.54 22.06 12.07
CA GLY A 10 -8.43 21.43 12.79
C GLY A 10 -8.12 20.03 12.27
N ALA A 11 -9.14 19.19 12.07
CA ALA A 11 -8.98 17.85 11.51
C ALA A 11 -8.38 17.89 10.09
N VAL A 12 -8.81 18.81 9.23
CA VAL A 12 -8.26 18.96 7.87
C VAL A 12 -6.80 19.36 7.91
N TRP A 13 -6.40 20.34 8.73
CA TRP A 13 -5.00 20.73 8.87
C TRP A 13 -4.14 19.61 9.41
N SER A 14 -4.58 18.92 10.48
CA SER A 14 -3.85 17.76 11.00
C SER A 14 -3.72 16.66 9.95
N ALA A 15 -4.78 16.40 9.18
CA ALA A 15 -4.75 15.42 8.09
C ALA A 15 -3.79 15.82 6.96
N MET A 16 -3.67 17.12 6.64
CA MET A 16 -2.69 17.59 5.66
C MET A 16 -1.25 17.40 6.13
N PHE A 17 -0.95 17.64 7.40
CA PHE A 17 0.39 17.35 7.94
C PHE A 17 0.70 15.85 7.92
N LEU A 18 -0.28 15.00 8.26
CA LEU A 18 -0.16 13.55 8.14
C LEU A 18 0.07 13.13 6.68
N LEU A 19 -0.66 13.71 5.74
CA LEU A 19 -0.44 13.45 4.32
C LEU A 19 0.98 13.86 3.89
N GLY A 20 1.49 14.97 4.43
CA GLY A 20 2.90 15.35 4.29
C GLY A 20 3.84 14.26 4.81
N GLY A 21 3.58 13.73 6.00
CA GLY A 21 4.32 12.59 6.57
C GLY A 21 4.29 11.34 5.68
N TYR A 22 3.16 11.01 5.07
CA TYR A 22 3.03 9.89 4.13
C TYR A 22 3.90 10.09 2.88
N PHE A 23 3.90 11.29 2.30
CA PHE A 23 4.76 11.55 1.15
C PHE A 23 6.24 11.58 1.51
N THR A 24 6.60 12.14 2.68
CA THR A 24 8.00 12.13 3.11
C THR A 24 8.48 10.73 3.47
N SER A 25 7.63 9.83 3.97
CA SER A 25 8.03 8.42 4.19
C SER A 25 8.36 7.73 2.88
N LEU A 26 7.55 7.91 1.83
CA LEU A 26 7.87 7.38 0.50
C LEU A 26 9.19 7.94 -0.04
N LEU A 27 9.44 9.23 0.15
CA LEU A 27 10.72 9.84 -0.28
C LEU A 27 11.91 9.27 0.49
N VAL A 28 11.77 8.98 1.79
CA VAL A 28 12.81 8.32 2.59
C VAL A 28 13.08 6.91 2.08
N GLU A 29 12.05 6.14 1.76
CA GLU A 29 12.18 4.80 1.18
C GLU A 29 12.93 4.83 -0.16
N TYR A 30 12.54 5.73 -1.07
CA TYR A 30 13.27 5.90 -2.33
C TYR A 30 14.71 6.40 -2.14
N ALA A 31 14.95 7.32 -1.20
CA ALA A 31 16.28 7.80 -0.89
C ALA A 31 17.17 6.73 -0.24
N SER A 32 16.58 5.64 0.25
CA SER A 32 17.31 4.47 0.77
C SER A 32 17.76 3.49 -0.30
N LEU A 33 17.45 3.74 -1.59
CA LEU A 33 17.90 2.92 -2.70
C LEU A 33 19.28 3.37 -3.20
N ASN A 34 20.13 2.40 -3.48
CA ASN A 34 21.44 2.58 -4.07
C ASN A 34 21.51 1.89 -5.44
N PHE A 35 22.10 2.57 -6.42
CA PHE A 35 22.27 2.06 -7.78
C PHE A 35 23.74 1.72 -7.99
N ILE A 36 24.04 0.44 -8.18
CA ILE A 36 25.40 -0.08 -8.32
C ILE A 36 25.55 -0.64 -9.73
N VAL A 37 26.67 -0.35 -10.38
CA VAL A 37 27.02 -0.98 -11.66
C VAL A 37 27.74 -2.29 -11.37
N THR A 38 27.20 -3.36 -11.94
CA THR A 38 27.70 -4.73 -11.81
C THR A 38 28.91 -4.97 -12.73
N PRO A 39 29.72 -6.02 -12.49
CA PRO A 39 30.82 -6.39 -13.39
C PRO A 39 30.37 -6.61 -14.85
N GLU A 40 29.12 -7.05 -15.04
CA GLU A 40 28.49 -7.29 -16.34
C GLU A 40 27.99 -6.00 -17.02
N GLY A 41 28.09 -4.85 -16.34
CA GLY A 41 27.67 -3.53 -16.84
C GLY A 41 26.20 -3.19 -16.62
N ASN A 42 25.45 -4.06 -15.93
CA ASN A 42 24.05 -3.83 -15.55
C ASN A 42 23.94 -3.03 -14.25
N TRP A 43 22.84 -2.32 -14.08
CA TRP A 43 22.41 -1.68 -12.85
C TRP A 43 21.76 -2.68 -11.90
N ARG A 44 22.31 -2.77 -10.70
CA ARG A 44 21.69 -3.44 -9.56
C ARG A 44 21.20 -2.41 -8.57
N ILE A 45 19.98 -2.61 -8.07
CA ILE A 45 19.35 -1.73 -7.09
C ILE A 45 19.32 -2.47 -5.75
N GLU A 46 19.99 -1.89 -4.76
CA GLU A 46 20.09 -2.45 -3.40
C GLU A 46 19.71 -1.37 -2.38
N HIS A 47 19.45 -1.76 -1.13
CA HIS A 47 19.30 -0.78 -0.05
C HIS A 47 20.67 -0.26 0.40
N VAL A 48 20.74 1.03 0.75
CA VAL A 48 21.96 1.62 1.33
C VAL A 48 22.33 0.91 2.63
N SER A 49 23.59 0.49 2.74
CA SER A 49 24.11 -0.13 3.97
C SER A 49 24.32 0.91 5.08
N ASP A 50 24.77 2.11 4.71
CA ASP A 50 25.04 3.21 5.62
C ASP A 50 24.03 4.35 5.40
N VAL A 51 23.19 4.58 6.40
CA VAL A 51 22.16 5.64 6.35
C VAL A 51 22.82 6.99 6.57
N SER A 52 22.81 7.85 5.54
CA SER A 52 23.35 9.20 5.65
C SER A 52 22.63 10.04 6.72
N ILE A 53 23.30 11.07 7.24
CA ILE A 53 22.70 12.03 8.18
C ILE A 53 21.45 12.69 7.59
N TRP A 54 21.42 12.92 6.27
CA TRP A 54 20.27 13.52 5.60
C TRP A 54 19.06 12.59 5.61
N ILE A 55 19.24 11.30 5.26
CA ILE A 55 18.15 10.32 5.31
C ILE A 55 17.63 10.19 6.74
N SER A 56 18.51 10.16 7.74
CA SER A 56 18.13 10.15 9.15
C SER A 56 17.31 11.39 9.56
N LEU A 57 17.71 12.59 9.14
CA LEU A 57 16.97 13.83 9.41
C LEU A 57 15.60 13.85 8.72
N PHE A 58 15.51 13.38 7.47
CA PHE A 58 14.24 13.25 6.76
C PHE A 58 13.31 12.20 7.39
N ALA A 59 13.86 11.07 7.86
CA ALA A 59 13.11 10.06 8.60
C ALA A 59 12.57 10.61 9.93
N MET A 60 13.38 11.39 10.66
CA MET A 60 12.94 12.05 11.89
C MET A 60 11.83 13.08 11.61
N GLY A 61 11.98 13.90 10.57
CA GLY A 61 10.94 14.83 10.13
C GLY A 61 9.63 14.11 9.77
N THR A 62 9.72 12.99 9.07
CA THR A 62 8.59 12.11 8.76
C THR A 62 7.90 11.61 10.03
N LEU A 63 8.66 11.17 11.02
CA LEU A 63 8.13 10.69 12.31
C LEU A 63 7.38 11.81 13.05
N VAL A 64 7.94 13.03 13.10
CA VAL A 64 7.30 14.20 13.69
C VAL A 64 5.97 14.52 13.01
N LEU A 65 5.95 14.55 11.67
CA LEU A 65 4.73 14.78 10.87
C LEU A 65 3.68 13.67 11.03
N SER A 66 4.10 12.47 11.41
CA SER A 66 3.23 11.29 11.53
C SER A 66 2.63 11.13 12.94
N ILE A 67 3.30 11.64 13.99
CA ILE A 67 2.87 11.43 15.38
C ILE A 67 2.17 12.65 15.97
N ILE A 68 2.77 13.85 15.89
CA ILE A 68 2.21 15.04 16.56
C ILE A 68 0.82 15.36 16.00
N PRO A 69 0.62 15.41 14.67
CA PRO A 69 -0.70 15.69 14.12
C PRO A 69 -1.70 14.53 14.32
N ALA A 70 -1.24 13.29 14.49
CA ALA A 70 -2.10 12.12 14.69
C ALA A 70 -2.98 12.26 15.94
N PHE A 71 -2.42 12.74 17.05
CA PHE A 71 -3.18 12.96 18.28
C PHE A 71 -4.38 13.90 18.04
N PHE A 72 -4.12 15.07 17.45
CA PHE A 72 -5.16 16.06 17.16
C PHE A 72 -6.16 15.55 16.12
N PHE A 73 -5.67 14.85 15.10
CA PHE A 73 -6.49 14.28 14.04
C PHE A 73 -7.45 13.23 14.59
N ILE A 74 -6.98 12.23 15.34
CA ILE A 74 -7.81 11.12 15.86
C ILE A 74 -8.91 11.65 16.79
N VAL A 75 -8.56 12.56 17.71
CA VAL A 75 -9.52 13.18 18.63
C VAL A 75 -10.59 13.96 17.87
N SER A 76 -10.19 14.70 16.84
CA SER A 76 -11.13 15.49 16.03
C SER A 76 -11.99 14.60 15.14
N LEU A 77 -11.39 13.58 14.51
CA LEU A 77 -12.05 12.60 13.65
C LEU A 77 -13.16 11.87 14.39
N HIS A 78 -12.91 11.42 15.62
CA HIS A 78 -13.91 10.71 16.41
C HIS A 78 -15.13 11.60 16.75
N LYS A 79 -14.91 12.91 16.90
CA LYS A 79 -15.97 13.89 17.20
C LYS A 79 -16.80 14.27 15.97
N ILE A 80 -16.20 14.28 14.78
CA ILE A 80 -16.87 14.71 13.52
C ILE A 80 -17.48 13.55 12.72
N ARG A 81 -16.88 12.34 12.79
CA ARG A 81 -17.30 11.16 12.00
C ARG A 81 -18.76 10.78 12.21
N LYS A 82 -19.31 10.96 13.41
CA LYS A 82 -20.69 10.56 13.73
C LYS A 82 -21.76 11.24 12.86
N ASN A 83 -21.46 12.33 12.14
CA ASN A 83 -22.54 13.15 11.58
C ASN A 83 -22.52 13.56 10.11
N GLN A 84 -21.43 13.52 9.34
CA GLN A 84 -21.53 13.96 7.93
C GLN A 84 -20.43 13.30 7.12
N TRP A 85 -20.79 12.67 6.00
CA TRP A 85 -20.01 12.47 4.76
C TRP A 85 -20.93 12.01 3.61
N THR A 86 -22.16 12.50 3.59
CA THR A 86 -23.16 12.14 2.58
C THR A 86 -23.30 13.26 1.56
N SER A 87 -22.39 13.30 0.59
CA SER A 87 -22.75 13.87 -0.70
C SER A 87 -23.42 12.76 -1.50
N LYS A 88 -24.68 12.95 -1.92
CA LYS A 88 -25.41 11.95 -2.73
C LYS A 88 -24.71 11.61 -4.05
N ASN A 89 -23.76 12.43 -4.52
CA ASN A 89 -23.14 12.30 -5.83
C ASN A 89 -21.65 11.92 -5.82
N ASP A 90 -21.00 11.83 -4.65
CA ASP A 90 -19.56 11.56 -4.58
C ASP A 90 -19.30 10.31 -3.72
N ARG A 91 -19.05 9.16 -4.38
CA ARG A 91 -18.78 7.88 -3.69
C ARG A 91 -17.59 7.98 -2.73
N VAL A 92 -16.59 8.81 -3.03
CA VAL A 92 -15.42 9.02 -2.17
C VAL A 92 -15.08 10.52 -2.16
N PRO A 93 -15.59 11.31 -1.20
CA PRO A 93 -15.31 12.73 -1.14
C PRO A 93 -13.81 12.99 -0.95
N LEU A 94 -13.29 14.10 -1.50
CA LEU A 94 -11.86 14.44 -1.38
C LEU A 94 -11.39 14.52 0.08
N LYS A 95 -12.23 15.05 0.97
CA LYS A 95 -11.96 15.04 2.43
C LYS A 95 -11.87 13.63 2.98
N GLY A 96 -12.67 12.71 2.44
CA GLY A 96 -12.65 11.31 2.83
C GLY A 96 -11.37 10.61 2.42
N LEU A 97 -10.89 10.87 1.21
CA LEU A 97 -9.58 10.44 0.74
C LEU A 97 -8.46 10.97 1.65
N LEU A 98 -8.45 12.28 1.92
CA LEU A 98 -7.46 12.91 2.80
C LEU A 98 -7.44 12.26 4.19
N PHE A 99 -8.62 12.04 4.79
CA PHE A 99 -8.72 11.47 6.13
C PHE A 99 -8.36 9.98 6.15
N TYR A 100 -8.57 9.27 5.04
CA TYR A 100 -8.14 7.88 4.88
C TYR A 100 -6.62 7.75 4.96
N PHE A 101 -5.90 8.50 4.12
CA PHE A 101 -4.44 8.53 4.15
C PHE A 101 -3.90 9.07 5.48
N ALA A 102 -4.56 10.07 6.06
CA ALA A 102 -4.17 10.58 7.37
C ALA A 102 -4.33 9.55 8.49
N LEU A 103 -5.41 8.74 8.47
CA LEU A 103 -5.63 7.70 9.47
C LEU A 103 -4.61 6.56 9.31
N TYR A 104 -4.33 6.16 8.07
CA TYR A 104 -3.25 5.22 7.76
C TYR A 104 -1.90 5.74 8.28
N GLN A 105 -1.53 6.98 7.94
CA GLN A 105 -0.24 7.54 8.37
C GLN A 105 -0.16 7.72 9.88
N ALA A 106 -1.27 8.08 10.54
CA ALA A 106 -1.32 8.14 12.00
C ALA A 106 -1.02 6.76 12.62
N GLY A 107 -1.60 5.70 12.07
CA GLY A 107 -1.30 4.33 12.48
C GLY A 107 0.16 3.96 12.25
N PHE A 108 0.69 4.23 11.06
CA PHE A 108 2.09 4.00 10.72
C PHE A 108 3.06 4.77 11.63
N GLY A 109 2.76 6.03 11.93
CA GLY A 109 3.55 6.86 12.85
C GLY A 109 3.55 6.33 14.28
N ILE A 110 2.40 5.85 14.78
CA ILE A 110 2.31 5.19 16.09
C ILE A 110 3.13 3.90 16.10
N SER A 111 3.02 3.06 15.07
CA SER A 111 3.85 1.84 14.96
C SER A 111 5.34 2.18 14.91
N SER A 112 5.73 3.19 14.13
CA SER A 112 7.12 3.66 14.04
C SER A 112 7.64 4.17 15.38
N LEU A 113 6.79 4.83 16.18
CA LEU A 113 7.15 5.25 17.54
C LEU A 113 7.39 4.05 18.46
N VAL A 114 6.61 2.98 18.34
CA VAL A 114 6.82 1.75 19.11
C VAL A 114 8.19 1.15 18.77
N TYR A 115 8.53 1.05 17.49
CA TYR A 115 9.84 0.56 17.02
C TYR A 115 11.01 1.49 17.30
N PHE A 116 10.75 2.75 17.65
CA PHE A 116 11.80 3.64 18.14
C PHE A 116 12.29 3.22 19.54
N PHE A 117 11.41 2.64 20.37
CA PHE A 117 11.73 2.24 21.75
C PHE A 117 11.96 0.74 21.93
N LEU A 118 11.46 -0.08 21.01
CA LEU A 118 11.54 -1.53 21.07
C LEU A 118 12.32 -2.09 19.88
N PRO A 119 12.97 -3.25 20.02
CA PRO A 119 13.64 -3.90 18.89
C PRO A 119 12.63 -4.27 17.81
N TYR A 120 13.08 -4.18 16.56
CA TYR A 120 12.37 -4.71 15.39
C TYR A 120 13.15 -5.92 14.83
N PRO A 121 12.49 -7.03 14.49
CA PRO A 121 11.06 -7.32 14.73
C PRO A 121 10.76 -7.60 16.22
N LEU A 122 9.52 -7.39 16.65
CA LEU A 122 9.06 -7.71 18.01
C LEU A 122 8.85 -9.21 18.21
N PHE A 123 8.44 -9.90 17.14
CA PHE A 123 8.14 -11.32 17.18
C PHE A 123 9.16 -12.11 16.35
N GLN A 124 9.45 -13.33 16.81
CA GLN A 124 10.35 -14.23 16.08
C GLN A 124 9.73 -14.68 14.76
N ASP A 125 10.60 -14.91 13.77
CA ASP A 125 10.21 -15.43 12.46
C ASP A 125 9.48 -16.78 12.59
N GLY A 126 8.47 -16.95 11.75
CA GLY A 126 7.64 -18.16 11.70
C GLY A 126 6.53 -18.26 12.77
N THR A 127 6.41 -17.26 13.64
CA THR A 127 5.29 -17.13 14.59
C THR A 127 4.10 -16.39 13.98
N VAL A 128 2.91 -16.52 14.58
CA VAL A 128 1.73 -15.71 14.18
C VAL A 128 1.98 -14.22 14.39
N GLY A 129 2.75 -13.87 15.43
CA GLY A 129 3.11 -12.50 15.74
C GLY A 129 3.89 -11.83 14.61
N SER A 130 4.87 -12.52 14.00
CA SER A 130 5.65 -11.97 12.89
C SER A 130 4.82 -11.82 11.61
N ILE A 131 3.84 -12.70 11.37
CA ILE A 131 2.89 -12.54 10.24
C ILE A 131 2.04 -11.27 10.41
N ILE A 132 1.51 -11.04 11.61
CA ILE A 132 0.69 -9.85 11.93
C ILE A 132 1.55 -8.58 11.87
N GLU A 133 2.75 -8.63 12.45
CA GLU A 133 3.72 -7.54 12.44
C GLU A 133 4.13 -7.15 11.02
N GLY A 134 4.47 -8.12 10.17
CA GLY A 134 4.82 -7.89 8.77
C GLY A 134 3.65 -7.39 7.91
N SER A 135 2.41 -7.75 8.28
CA SER A 135 1.19 -7.32 7.57
C SER A 135 0.55 -6.06 8.17
N LEU A 136 1.18 -5.45 9.18
CA LEU A 136 0.60 -4.34 9.93
C LEU A 136 0.22 -3.14 9.05
N PRO A 137 1.03 -2.70 8.06
CA PRO A 137 0.64 -1.62 7.16
C PRO A 137 -0.67 -1.90 6.43
N GLN A 138 -0.85 -3.12 5.92
CA GLN A 138 -2.06 -3.52 5.21
C GLN A 138 -3.26 -3.66 6.14
N LEU A 139 -3.06 -4.15 7.36
CA LEU A 139 -4.11 -4.18 8.38
C LEU A 139 -4.56 -2.77 8.78
N LEU A 140 -3.63 -1.81 8.88
CA LEU A 140 -3.94 -0.39 9.12
C LEU A 140 -4.68 0.23 7.92
N MET A 141 -4.26 -0.11 6.70
CA MET A 141 -4.90 0.32 5.45
C MET A 141 -6.36 -0.14 5.38
N LEU A 142 -6.62 -1.43 5.63
CA LEU A 142 -7.97 -2.00 5.67
C LEU A 142 -8.77 -1.46 6.87
N GLY A 143 -8.17 -1.42 8.05
CA GLY A 143 -8.78 -0.90 9.27
C GLY A 143 -9.23 0.55 9.12
N SER A 144 -8.42 1.38 8.44
CA SER A 144 -8.76 2.77 8.13
C SER A 144 -9.97 2.88 7.21
N ALA A 145 -10.07 2.00 6.20
CA ALA A 145 -11.21 1.95 5.28
C ALA A 145 -12.48 1.53 6.03
N LEU A 146 -12.42 0.41 6.76
CA LEU A 146 -13.55 -0.11 7.54
C LEU A 146 -14.00 0.87 8.62
N TYR A 147 -13.07 1.61 9.22
CA TYR A 147 -13.39 2.65 10.17
C TYR A 147 -14.09 3.82 9.45
N LEU A 148 -13.51 4.43 8.44
CA LEU A 148 -14.08 5.65 7.83
C LEU A 148 -15.37 5.40 7.04
N PHE A 149 -15.48 4.26 6.36
CA PHE A 149 -16.59 3.91 5.47
C PHE A 149 -17.54 2.88 6.09
N LYS A 150 -17.52 2.69 7.42
CA LYS A 150 -18.46 1.82 8.12
C LYS A 150 -19.91 2.13 7.72
N GLY A 151 -20.64 1.11 7.28
CA GLY A 151 -22.03 1.22 6.79
C GLY A 151 -22.16 1.70 5.34
N ARG A 152 -21.04 1.92 4.65
CA ARG A 152 -20.96 2.39 3.26
C ARG A 152 -19.85 1.67 2.48
N LEU A 153 -19.55 0.42 2.85
CA LEU A 153 -18.50 -0.35 2.20
C LEU A 153 -18.79 -0.61 0.72
N SER A 154 -20.06 -0.57 0.31
CA SER A 154 -20.44 -0.60 -1.11
C SER A 154 -19.90 0.58 -1.91
N GLU A 155 -19.63 1.74 -1.29
CA GLU A 155 -18.95 2.88 -1.94
C GLU A 155 -17.49 2.55 -2.30
N LEU A 156 -16.88 1.60 -1.60
CA LEU A 156 -15.52 1.11 -1.83
C LEU A 156 -15.47 -0.15 -2.70
N GLY A 157 -16.61 -0.58 -3.27
CA GLY A 157 -16.67 -1.76 -4.13
C GLY A 157 -16.98 -3.08 -3.42
N PHE A 158 -17.30 -3.07 -2.11
CA PHE A 158 -17.84 -4.26 -1.43
C PHE A 158 -19.30 -4.48 -1.84
N VAL A 159 -19.49 -5.06 -3.01
CA VAL A 159 -20.79 -5.35 -3.62
C VAL A 159 -20.83 -6.80 -4.11
N THR A 160 -22.02 -7.32 -4.36
CA THR A 160 -22.17 -8.61 -5.01
C THR A 160 -21.73 -8.51 -6.48
N PRO A 161 -20.83 -9.38 -6.96
CA PRO A 161 -20.39 -9.34 -8.35
C PRO A 161 -21.55 -9.70 -9.29
N GLN A 162 -21.84 -8.85 -10.28
CA GLN A 162 -22.95 -9.07 -11.22
C GLN A 162 -22.68 -10.23 -12.18
N LYS A 163 -21.41 -10.48 -12.51
CA LYS A 163 -20.94 -11.45 -13.51
C LYS A 163 -19.93 -12.42 -12.92
N TRP A 164 -20.23 -12.99 -11.76
CA TRP A 164 -19.27 -13.82 -11.01
C TRP A 164 -18.70 -14.99 -11.83
N LEU A 165 -19.49 -15.56 -12.75
CA LEU A 165 -19.02 -16.62 -13.65
C LEU A 165 -17.91 -16.17 -14.61
N TRP A 166 -17.89 -14.89 -15.01
CA TRP A 166 -16.83 -14.31 -15.85
C TRP A 166 -15.55 -14.02 -15.06
N LEU A 167 -15.62 -13.95 -13.74
CA LEU A 167 -14.43 -13.83 -12.90
C LEU A 167 -13.57 -15.09 -12.97
N VAL A 168 -14.18 -16.28 -13.11
CA VAL A 168 -13.44 -17.55 -13.17
C VAL A 168 -12.46 -17.61 -14.34
N PRO A 169 -12.87 -17.44 -15.62
CA PRO A 169 -11.93 -17.46 -16.73
C PRO A 169 -10.93 -16.29 -16.66
N PHE A 170 -11.33 -15.12 -16.13
CA PHE A 170 -10.38 -14.02 -15.91
C PHE A 170 -9.31 -14.39 -14.90
N VAL A 171 -9.66 -14.96 -13.74
CA VAL A 171 -8.70 -15.36 -12.71
C VAL A 171 -7.76 -16.44 -13.23
N VAL A 172 -8.29 -17.42 -13.97
CA VAL A 172 -7.47 -18.45 -14.63
C VAL A 172 -6.51 -17.82 -15.63
N PHE A 173 -6.99 -16.92 -16.49
CA PHE A 173 -6.16 -16.21 -17.45
C PHE A 173 -5.11 -15.32 -16.76
N PHE A 174 -5.49 -14.57 -15.74
CA PHE A 174 -4.62 -13.68 -14.97
C PHE A 174 -3.51 -14.47 -14.30
N TYR A 175 -3.85 -15.59 -13.65
CA TYR A 175 -2.87 -16.49 -13.05
C TYR A 175 -1.94 -17.09 -14.11
N PHE A 176 -2.49 -17.61 -15.21
CA PHE A 176 -1.68 -18.19 -16.28
C PHE A 176 -0.75 -17.15 -16.93
N PHE A 177 -1.27 -15.96 -17.25
CA PHE A 177 -0.51 -14.85 -17.79
C PHE A 177 0.61 -14.45 -16.85
N ASN A 178 0.32 -14.31 -15.55
CA ASN A 178 1.33 -13.96 -14.55
C ASN A 178 2.46 -15.00 -14.45
N VAL A 179 2.12 -16.29 -14.42
CA VAL A 179 3.09 -17.38 -14.23
C VAL A 179 3.89 -17.69 -15.50
N THR A 180 3.33 -17.46 -16.69
CA THR A 180 3.94 -17.92 -17.96
C THR A 180 4.41 -16.83 -18.88
N TRP A 181 3.71 -15.69 -18.92
CA TRP A 181 3.89 -14.69 -19.98
C TRP A 181 4.37 -13.35 -19.47
N LEU A 182 4.05 -12.96 -18.23
CA LEU A 182 4.39 -11.65 -17.70
C LEU A 182 5.91 -11.41 -17.73
N ASP A 183 6.69 -12.41 -17.32
CA ASP A 183 8.13 -12.27 -17.27
C ASP A 183 8.78 -12.20 -18.66
N GLU A 184 8.39 -13.12 -19.55
CA GLU A 184 8.90 -13.20 -20.91
C GLU A 184 8.50 -12.01 -21.78
N LEU A 185 7.30 -11.47 -21.60
CA LEU A 185 6.78 -10.39 -22.43
C LEU A 185 7.07 -9.00 -21.88
N ILE A 186 7.18 -8.85 -20.55
CA ILE A 186 7.27 -7.54 -19.89
C ILE A 186 8.54 -7.45 -19.04
N THR A 187 8.74 -8.34 -18.06
CA THR A 187 9.81 -8.18 -17.06
C THR A 187 11.20 -8.23 -17.70
N PHE A 188 11.54 -9.30 -18.43
CA PHE A 188 12.87 -9.45 -19.02
C PHE A 188 13.17 -8.47 -20.13
N PRO A 189 12.28 -8.26 -21.14
CA PRO A 189 12.58 -7.31 -22.21
C PRO A 189 12.80 -5.88 -21.68
N LEU A 190 12.06 -5.48 -20.65
CA LEU A 190 12.24 -4.17 -20.05
C LEU A 190 13.51 -4.10 -19.20
N ALA A 191 13.80 -5.13 -18.42
CA ALA A 191 15.03 -5.19 -17.64
C ALA A 191 16.26 -5.12 -18.54
N ASP A 192 16.29 -5.89 -19.63
CA ASP A 192 17.36 -5.85 -20.62
C ASP A 192 17.49 -4.47 -21.27
N TRP A 193 16.36 -3.84 -21.64
CA TRP A 193 16.35 -2.50 -22.23
C TRP A 193 16.89 -1.42 -21.28
N LEU A 194 16.65 -1.57 -19.97
CA LEU A 194 17.13 -0.66 -18.93
C LEU A 194 18.48 -1.10 -18.32
N HIS A 195 19.04 -2.21 -18.79
CA HIS A 195 20.20 -2.87 -18.20
C HIS A 195 20.05 -3.12 -16.70
N LEU A 196 18.88 -3.60 -16.24
CA LEU A 196 18.59 -3.91 -14.84
C LEU A 196 18.87 -5.38 -14.54
N GLU A 197 19.54 -5.66 -13.42
CA GLU A 197 19.74 -7.03 -12.95
C GLU A 197 18.49 -7.56 -12.22
N VAL A 198 17.89 -8.64 -12.73
CA VAL A 198 16.68 -9.25 -12.17
C VAL A 198 16.98 -10.48 -11.29
N ASP A 199 18.03 -11.23 -11.65
CA ASP A 199 18.26 -12.56 -11.11
C ASP A 199 18.65 -12.54 -9.63
N SER A 200 19.50 -11.60 -9.19
CA SER A 200 19.87 -11.47 -7.79
C SER A 200 18.69 -11.16 -6.86
N TRP A 201 17.72 -10.35 -7.32
CA TRP A 201 16.50 -10.10 -6.56
C TRP A 201 15.64 -11.38 -6.46
N ARG A 202 15.49 -12.13 -7.54
CA ARG A 202 14.66 -13.35 -7.54
C ARG A 202 15.27 -14.46 -6.71
N GLU A 203 16.57 -14.72 -6.86
CA GLU A 203 17.27 -15.77 -6.12
C GLU A 203 17.22 -15.54 -4.61
N SER A 204 17.42 -14.29 -4.17
CA SER A 204 17.33 -13.93 -2.75
C SER A 204 15.92 -14.14 -2.20
N LYS A 205 14.87 -13.76 -2.94
CA LYS A 205 13.48 -13.93 -2.53
C LYS A 205 13.04 -15.38 -2.46
N ILE A 206 13.33 -16.16 -3.50
CA ILE A 206 13.00 -17.60 -3.52
C ILE A 206 13.71 -18.31 -2.36
N SER A 207 14.98 -17.98 -2.11
CA SER A 207 15.72 -18.55 -1.00
C SER A 207 15.10 -18.21 0.36
N GLU A 208 14.71 -16.95 0.56
CA GLU A 208 14.04 -16.47 1.76
C GLU A 208 12.69 -17.19 1.99
N GLU A 209 11.87 -17.30 0.95
CA GLU A 209 10.56 -17.98 0.99
C GLU A 209 10.69 -19.47 1.30
N VAL A 210 11.64 -20.17 0.66
CA VAL A 210 11.89 -21.60 0.91
C VAL A 210 12.37 -21.83 2.34
N LEU A 211 13.26 -20.98 2.84
CA LEU A 211 13.73 -21.07 4.24
C LEU A 211 12.59 -20.80 5.22
N ARG A 212 11.73 -19.81 4.94
CA ARG A 212 10.55 -19.50 5.75
C ARG A 212 9.57 -20.68 5.75
N ALA A 213 9.26 -21.25 4.59
CA ALA A 213 8.34 -22.39 4.46
C ALA A 213 8.81 -23.62 5.24
N LYS A 214 10.13 -23.86 5.32
CA LYS A 214 10.70 -24.96 6.12
C LYS A 214 10.52 -24.77 7.63
N ASN A 215 10.39 -23.54 8.09
CA ASN A 215 10.44 -23.19 9.51
C ASN A 215 9.06 -22.88 10.12
N ILE A 216 7.98 -22.85 9.32
CA ILE A 216 6.61 -22.59 9.79
C ILE A 216 5.85 -23.89 10.07
N GLY A 217 5.13 -23.93 11.19
CA GLY A 217 4.20 -25.02 11.48
C GLY A 217 2.93 -24.92 10.63
N LEU A 218 2.18 -26.02 10.48
CA LEU A 218 0.96 -26.05 9.67
C LEU A 218 -0.06 -24.96 10.06
N PHE A 219 -0.27 -24.75 11.35
CA PHE A 219 -1.20 -23.72 11.84
C PHE A 219 -0.73 -22.30 11.46
N THR A 220 0.56 -22.00 11.61
CA THR A 220 1.10 -20.68 11.25
C THR A 220 1.10 -20.48 9.74
N GLY A 221 1.39 -21.53 8.95
CA GLY A 221 1.27 -21.49 7.49
C GLY A 221 -0.16 -21.27 6.99
N LEU A 222 -1.17 -21.90 7.61
CA LEU A 222 -2.57 -21.62 7.27
C LEU A 222 -2.97 -20.18 7.56
N LEU A 223 -2.50 -19.61 8.68
CA LEU A 223 -2.71 -18.21 9.00
C LEU A 223 -1.95 -17.27 8.05
N ASP A 224 -0.76 -17.65 7.59
CA ASP A 224 0.01 -16.91 6.59
C ASP A 224 -0.78 -16.82 5.27
N VAL A 225 -1.31 -17.94 4.79
CA VAL A 225 -2.19 -17.96 3.60
C VAL A 225 -3.43 -17.11 3.79
N LEU A 226 -4.05 -17.11 4.98
CA LEU A 226 -5.24 -16.31 5.25
C LEU A 226 -4.92 -14.81 5.35
N ILE A 227 -3.82 -14.44 6.00
CA ILE A 227 -3.48 -13.02 6.22
C ILE A 227 -2.81 -12.46 4.95
N VAL A 228 -1.72 -13.06 4.50
CA VAL A 228 -0.93 -12.60 3.35
C VAL A 228 -1.61 -12.94 2.03
N GLY A 229 -2.19 -14.15 1.91
CA GLY A 229 -2.83 -14.58 0.67
C GLY A 229 -4.25 -14.04 0.44
N LEU A 230 -4.92 -13.51 1.48
CA LEU A 230 -6.30 -13.02 1.37
C LEU A 230 -6.50 -11.62 1.97
N LEU A 231 -6.16 -11.38 3.23
CA LEU A 231 -6.42 -10.07 3.86
C LEU A 231 -5.56 -8.94 3.28
N VAL A 232 -4.29 -9.20 2.99
CA VAL A 232 -3.38 -8.23 2.35
C VAL A 232 -3.91 -7.81 0.98
N PRO A 233 -4.24 -8.72 0.04
CA PRO A 233 -4.86 -8.37 -1.23
C PRO A 233 -6.18 -7.60 -1.06
N ILE A 234 -7.05 -8.01 -0.12
CA ILE A 234 -8.30 -7.27 0.15
C ILE A 234 -8.01 -5.84 0.59
N ALA A 235 -7.01 -5.64 1.44
CA ALA A 235 -6.60 -4.33 1.91
C ALA A 235 -6.12 -3.46 0.74
N GLU A 236 -5.26 -4.02 -0.12
CA GLU A 236 -4.72 -3.35 -1.31
C GLU A 236 -5.84 -2.99 -2.30
N GLU A 237 -6.72 -3.93 -2.64
CA GLU A 237 -7.85 -3.65 -3.52
C GLU A 237 -8.79 -2.59 -2.92
N THR A 238 -9.01 -2.62 -1.61
CA THR A 238 -9.83 -1.62 -0.92
C THR A 238 -9.23 -0.22 -1.05
N MET A 239 -7.92 -0.07 -0.87
CA MET A 239 -7.24 1.21 -1.03
C MET A 239 -7.19 1.63 -2.49
N PHE A 240 -6.67 0.79 -3.37
CA PHE A 240 -6.35 1.19 -4.73
C PHE A 240 -7.58 1.25 -5.61
N ARG A 241 -8.44 0.22 -5.61
CA ARG A 241 -9.61 0.17 -6.49
C ARG A 241 -10.80 0.84 -5.83
N GLY A 242 -11.01 0.57 -4.55
CA GLY A 242 -12.09 1.17 -3.76
C GLY A 242 -11.94 2.67 -3.56
N VAL A 243 -10.80 3.12 -3.03
CA VAL A 243 -10.59 4.53 -2.64
C VAL A 243 -9.94 5.36 -3.75
N VAL A 244 -8.75 5.00 -4.22
CA VAL A 244 -7.92 5.82 -5.12
C VAL A 244 -8.49 5.85 -6.55
N GLN A 245 -8.72 4.69 -7.17
CA GLN A 245 -9.23 4.56 -8.53
C GLN A 245 -10.61 5.17 -8.67
N THR A 246 -11.52 4.91 -7.73
CA THR A 246 -12.84 5.55 -7.70
C THR A 246 -12.71 7.07 -7.78
N LYS A 247 -11.79 7.67 -7.00
CA LYS A 247 -11.63 9.12 -7.00
C LYS A 247 -10.99 9.66 -8.27
N LEU A 248 -9.94 9.01 -8.76
CA LEU A 248 -9.27 9.43 -9.99
C LEU A 248 -10.19 9.26 -11.21
N ALA A 249 -10.98 8.19 -11.26
CA ALA A 249 -11.95 7.95 -12.31
C ALA A 249 -13.07 8.98 -12.33
N GLN A 250 -13.59 9.39 -11.16
CA GLN A 250 -14.57 10.48 -11.08
C GLN A 250 -14.01 11.82 -11.59
N LYS A 251 -12.72 12.07 -11.39
CA LYS A 251 -12.09 13.34 -11.73
C LYS A 251 -11.58 13.41 -13.17
N TYR A 252 -11.00 12.32 -13.67
CA TYR A 252 -10.26 12.28 -14.94
C TYR A 252 -10.82 11.26 -15.94
N GLY A 253 -11.89 10.54 -15.60
CA GLY A 253 -12.45 9.46 -16.40
C GLY A 253 -11.82 8.09 -16.12
N HIS A 254 -12.51 7.01 -16.49
CA HIS A 254 -12.14 5.65 -16.09
C HIS A 254 -10.77 5.19 -16.59
N ALA A 255 -10.44 5.45 -17.87
CA ALA A 255 -9.17 5.04 -18.44
C ALA A 255 -7.96 5.68 -17.72
N LEU A 256 -7.98 7.01 -17.54
CA LEU A 256 -6.93 7.71 -16.80
C LEU A 256 -6.94 7.34 -15.32
N GLY A 257 -8.12 7.12 -14.72
CA GLY A 257 -8.23 6.65 -13.34
C GLY A 257 -7.53 5.32 -13.11
N ILE A 258 -7.73 4.35 -14.01
CA ILE A 258 -7.05 3.04 -13.97
C ILE A 258 -5.54 3.22 -14.14
N ILE A 259 -5.11 3.91 -15.20
CA ILE A 259 -3.67 4.10 -15.48
C ILE A 259 -2.95 4.77 -14.31
N LEU A 260 -3.51 5.86 -13.77
CA LEU A 260 -2.91 6.59 -12.66
C LEU A 260 -2.89 5.76 -11.37
N THR A 261 -3.96 5.03 -11.05
CA THR A 261 -3.96 4.12 -9.90
C THR A 261 -2.93 3.02 -10.07
N SER A 262 -2.83 2.40 -11.25
CA SER A 262 -1.87 1.34 -11.50
C SER A 262 -0.44 1.83 -11.41
N PHE A 263 -0.17 3.05 -11.90
CA PHE A 263 1.13 3.69 -11.75
C PHE A 263 1.44 3.93 -10.26
N LEU A 264 0.53 4.51 -9.50
CA LEU A 264 0.70 4.74 -8.06
C LEU A 264 0.89 3.43 -7.29
N PHE A 265 0.14 2.38 -7.64
CA PHE A 265 0.29 1.05 -7.05
C PHE A 265 1.70 0.50 -7.27
N ALA A 266 2.18 0.48 -8.52
CA ALA A 266 3.54 0.03 -8.81
C ALA A 266 4.62 0.89 -8.16
N PHE A 267 4.41 2.21 -8.12
CA PHE A 267 5.34 3.17 -7.54
C PHE A 267 5.56 2.88 -6.05
N ILE A 268 4.49 2.78 -5.25
CA ILE A 268 4.63 2.60 -3.80
C ILE A 268 5.24 1.26 -3.37
N HIS A 269 5.47 0.31 -4.28
CA HIS A 269 6.16 -0.94 -3.96
C HIS A 269 7.68 -0.78 -3.88
N ILE A 270 8.25 0.34 -4.34
CA ILE A 270 9.68 0.71 -4.23
C ILE A 270 10.66 -0.25 -4.93
N VAL A 271 10.21 -1.42 -5.41
CA VAL A 271 11.02 -2.36 -6.19
C VAL A 271 10.97 -1.98 -7.67
N LEU A 272 11.90 -1.13 -8.11
CA LEU A 272 11.93 -0.63 -9.49
C LEU A 272 11.99 -1.73 -10.56
N VAL A 273 12.73 -2.82 -10.30
CA VAL A 273 12.83 -3.97 -11.21
C VAL A 273 11.45 -4.59 -11.48
N LEU A 274 10.57 -4.57 -10.47
CA LEU A 274 9.21 -5.10 -10.59
C LEU A 274 8.16 -4.05 -10.93
N PHE A 275 8.55 -2.80 -11.15
CA PHE A 275 7.62 -1.71 -11.40
C PHE A 275 6.68 -2.04 -12.57
N ALA A 276 7.23 -2.46 -13.71
CA ALA A 276 6.46 -2.75 -14.90
C ALA A 276 5.54 -3.97 -14.77
N PRO A 277 6.01 -5.14 -14.30
CA PRO A 277 5.10 -6.27 -14.09
C PRO A 277 4.00 -5.93 -13.09
N ILE A 278 4.30 -5.24 -11.98
CA ILE A 278 3.30 -4.81 -10.99
C ILE A 278 2.30 -3.82 -11.63
N PHE A 279 2.78 -2.88 -12.45
CA PHE A 279 1.95 -1.93 -13.18
C PHE A 279 0.97 -2.64 -14.12
N VAL A 280 1.45 -3.58 -14.93
CA VAL A 280 0.61 -4.36 -15.88
C VAL A 280 -0.43 -5.19 -15.13
N MET A 281 -0.01 -5.90 -14.09
CA MET A 281 -0.94 -6.66 -13.23
C MET A 281 -2.01 -5.76 -12.63
N SER A 282 -1.61 -4.56 -12.19
CA SER A 282 -2.53 -3.59 -11.63
C SER A 282 -3.51 -3.03 -12.66
N LEU A 283 -3.09 -2.85 -13.92
CA LEU A 283 -3.98 -2.45 -15.03
C LEU A 283 -5.06 -3.50 -15.28
N MET A 284 -4.69 -4.79 -15.30
CA MET A 284 -5.63 -5.89 -15.51
C MET A 284 -6.71 -5.91 -14.42
N LEU A 285 -6.30 -5.77 -13.16
CA LEU A 285 -7.21 -5.70 -12.01
C LEU A 285 -8.07 -4.43 -12.01
N GLY A 286 -7.47 -3.28 -12.36
CA GLY A 286 -8.18 -2.01 -12.47
C GLY A 286 -9.28 -2.04 -13.54
N TRP A 287 -9.00 -2.71 -14.66
CA TRP A 287 -9.98 -2.99 -15.71
C TRP A 287 -11.10 -3.91 -15.24
N LEU A 288 -10.76 -5.03 -14.58
CA LEU A 288 -11.75 -5.97 -14.02
C LEU A 288 -12.68 -5.30 -13.00
N SER A 289 -12.14 -4.42 -12.15
CA SER A 289 -12.93 -3.71 -11.14
C SER A 289 -13.99 -2.79 -11.77
N TYR A 290 -13.87 -2.42 -13.05
CA TYR A 290 -14.77 -1.51 -13.71
C TYR A 290 -15.82 -2.19 -14.62
N TYR A 291 -15.48 -3.29 -15.30
CA TYR A 291 -16.31 -3.96 -16.32
C TYR A 291 -16.93 -5.30 -15.86
#